data_AF-A0A423UV85-F1
#
_entry.id   AF-A0A423UV85-F1
#
_cell.length_a   1.000
_cell.length_b   1.000
_cell.length_c   1.000
_cell.angle_alpha   90.00
_cell.angle_beta   90.00
_cell.angle_gamma   90.00
#
_symmetry.space_group_name_H-M   'P 1'
#
loop_
_entity.id
_entity.type
_entity.pdbx_description
1 polymer ?
#
loop_
_entity_poly.entity_id
_entity_poly.type
_entity_poly.pdbx_seq_one_letter_code
_entity_poly.pdbx_strand_id
1 'polypeptide(L)'
;VVEGRLERIQGKGTFVAKPKVSQALQLTSYTEDMRAQGLEPTSQLLDIGYVTADDTLAGLLDISTGGRVLRIERLRLASGEPMAIETTHLSAKRFPALRRSLVKYTSLYTALAEVYDVRLAEAEETIETSLATPREAGLLGTDVGLPMLMLSRHSVDGQGEPVEWVRSVYRGDRYKFVARLKRPTD
;
A
#
# COMPACT_ATOMS: atom_id res chain seq x y z
N VAL A 1 16.53 17.11 2.81
CA VAL A 1 15.40 16.26 3.26
C VAL A 1 15.08 15.18 2.26
N VAL A 2 14.70 15.52 1.02
CA VAL A 2 14.31 14.54 -0.03
C VAL A 2 15.39 13.50 -0.37
N GLU A 3 16.67 13.86 -0.35
CA GLU A 3 17.77 12.90 -0.54
C GLU A 3 17.92 11.88 0.62
N GLY A 4 17.15 12.00 1.69
CA GLY A 4 17.22 11.11 2.87
C GLY A 4 18.46 11.29 3.73
N ARG A 5 19.19 12.42 3.57
CA ARG A 5 20.36 12.79 4.38
C ARG A 5 20.01 13.65 5.60
N LEU A 6 18.89 14.37 5.52
CA LEU A 6 18.40 15.26 6.56
C LEU A 6 16.94 14.94 6.85
N GLU A 7 16.56 14.89 8.11
CA GLU A 7 15.19 14.66 8.58
C GLU A 7 14.67 15.95 9.22
N ARG A 8 13.49 16.42 8.79
CA ARG A 8 12.85 17.58 9.39
C ARG A 8 11.76 17.10 10.33
N ILE A 9 11.86 17.46 11.60
CA ILE A 9 10.83 17.16 12.60
C ILE A 9 10.10 18.46 12.89
N GLN A 10 8.80 18.51 12.55
CA GLN A 10 7.98 19.70 12.74
C GLN A 10 8.03 20.14 14.21
N GLY A 11 8.35 21.42 14.43
CA GLY A 11 8.51 22.00 15.78
C GLY A 11 9.83 21.68 16.51
N LYS A 12 10.74 20.86 15.93
CA LYS A 12 12.05 20.53 16.55
C LYS A 12 13.27 20.92 15.72
N GLY A 13 13.12 21.12 14.40
CA GLY A 13 14.22 21.54 13.51
C GLY A 13 14.65 20.45 12.52
N THR A 14 15.88 20.56 12.02
CA THR A 14 16.45 19.66 10.99
C THR A 14 17.62 18.85 11.58
N PHE A 15 17.60 17.54 11.41
CA PHE A 15 18.57 16.59 11.96
C PHE A 15 19.20 15.74 10.84
N VAL A 16 20.27 15.02 11.15
CA VAL A 16 20.79 13.97 10.24
C VAL A 16 19.77 12.83 10.20
N ALA A 17 19.34 12.45 9.00
CA ALA A 17 18.32 11.43 8.83
C ALA A 17 18.85 10.02 9.11
N LYS A 18 17.99 9.17 9.66
CA LYS A 18 18.16 7.72 9.56
C LYS A 18 18.15 7.30 8.08
N PRO A 19 18.84 6.20 7.70
CA PRO A 19 18.75 5.67 6.35
C PRO A 19 17.30 5.46 5.90
N LYS A 20 17.03 5.62 4.61
CA LYS A 20 15.73 5.31 4.03
C LYS A 20 15.42 3.82 4.18
N VAL A 21 14.18 3.51 4.56
CA VAL A 21 13.62 2.16 4.51
C VAL A 21 13.61 1.70 3.06
N SER A 22 14.07 0.47 2.81
CA SER A 22 14.24 -0.06 1.45
C SER A 22 13.23 -1.15 1.19
N GLN A 23 12.24 -0.91 0.33
CA GLN A 23 11.29 -1.94 -0.04
C GLN A 23 11.68 -2.58 -1.36
N ALA A 24 11.80 -3.90 -1.39
CA ALA A 24 11.99 -4.62 -2.64
C ALA A 24 10.67 -4.63 -3.42
N LEU A 25 10.70 -4.40 -4.73
CA LEU A 25 9.51 -4.56 -5.58
C LEU A 25 9.28 -6.05 -5.81
N GLN A 26 8.45 -6.65 -4.95
CA GLN A 26 8.14 -8.07 -4.90
C GLN A 26 6.68 -8.26 -4.48
N LEU A 27 6.09 -9.40 -4.83
CA LEU A 27 4.74 -9.77 -4.41
C LEU A 27 4.73 -10.33 -2.98
N THR A 28 5.24 -9.53 -2.05
CA THR A 28 5.27 -9.79 -0.61
C THR A 28 4.31 -8.84 0.11
N SER A 29 3.89 -9.22 1.30
CA SER A 29 3.16 -8.30 2.16
C SER A 29 4.09 -7.28 2.79
N TYR A 30 3.59 -6.07 3.05
CA TYR A 30 4.30 -5.03 3.81
C TYR A 30 4.91 -5.57 5.12
N THR A 31 4.17 -6.45 5.80
CA THR A 31 4.60 -7.07 7.05
C THR A 31 5.85 -7.95 6.89
N GLU A 32 5.94 -8.70 5.79
CA GLU A 32 7.12 -9.53 5.49
C GLU A 32 8.33 -8.66 5.16
N ASP A 33 8.15 -7.62 4.33
CA ASP A 33 9.23 -6.72 3.90
C ASP A 33 9.89 -5.97 5.07
N MET A 34 9.09 -5.49 6.03
CA MET A 34 9.62 -4.76 7.18
C MET A 34 10.34 -5.69 8.15
N ARG A 35 9.78 -6.89 8.41
CA ARG A 35 10.41 -7.87 9.30
C ARG A 35 11.76 -8.35 8.75
N ALA A 36 11.87 -8.53 7.44
CA ALA A 36 13.14 -8.87 6.78
C ALA A 36 14.23 -7.81 6.99
N GLN A 37 13.84 -6.56 7.29
CA GLN A 37 14.76 -5.46 7.58
C GLN A 37 14.97 -5.21 9.09
N GLY A 38 14.43 -6.09 9.95
CA GLY A 38 14.50 -5.92 11.41
C GLY A 38 13.65 -4.75 11.93
N LEU A 39 12.70 -4.26 11.13
CA LEU A 39 11.75 -3.22 11.52
C LEU A 39 10.47 -3.88 12.04
N GLU A 40 9.78 -3.20 12.94
CA GLU A 40 8.47 -3.64 13.45
C GLU A 40 7.36 -3.01 12.61
N PRO A 41 6.75 -3.75 11.65
CA PRO A 41 5.61 -3.24 10.90
C PRO A 41 4.40 -3.19 11.81
N THR A 42 3.75 -2.03 11.84
CA THR A 42 2.40 -1.91 12.37
C THR A 42 1.52 -1.20 11.35
N SER A 43 0.22 -1.43 11.45
CA SER A 43 -0.73 -0.77 10.56
C SER A 43 -1.91 -0.26 11.38
N GLN A 44 -2.27 0.99 11.16
CA GLN A 44 -3.43 1.62 11.76
C GLN A 44 -4.52 1.72 10.69
N LEU A 45 -5.71 1.20 10.98
CA LEU A 45 -6.86 1.37 10.11
C LEU A 45 -7.33 2.84 10.16
N LEU A 46 -7.40 3.49 8.99
CA LEU A 46 -7.88 4.86 8.86
C LEU A 46 -9.35 4.88 8.48
N ASP A 47 -9.75 4.04 7.52
CA ASP A 47 -11.12 3.93 7.06
C ASP A 47 -11.40 2.52 6.49
N ILE A 48 -12.65 2.07 6.61
CA ILE A 48 -13.13 0.86 5.96
C ILE A 48 -14.61 0.99 5.61
N GLY A 49 -14.92 0.83 4.33
CA GLY A 49 -16.27 1.06 3.83
C GLY A 49 -16.54 0.38 2.50
N TYR A 50 -17.80 0.50 2.06
CA TYR A 50 -18.16 0.13 0.70
C TYR A 50 -18.28 1.39 -0.14
N VAL A 51 -17.73 1.35 -1.35
CA VAL A 51 -17.86 2.39 -2.36
C VAL A 51 -18.49 1.79 -3.62
N THR A 52 -19.06 2.64 -4.45
CA THR A 52 -19.58 2.28 -5.77
C THR A 52 -18.45 2.41 -6.79
N ALA A 53 -18.23 1.39 -7.62
CA ALA A 53 -17.23 1.44 -8.68
C ALA A 53 -17.67 2.38 -9.82
N ASP A 54 -16.80 3.31 -10.18
CA ASP A 54 -16.85 3.98 -11.48
C ASP A 54 -16.36 3.04 -12.59
N ASP A 55 -16.36 3.50 -13.85
CA ASP A 55 -15.97 2.69 -15.00
C ASP A 55 -14.52 2.18 -14.91
N THR A 56 -13.61 3.02 -14.40
CA THR A 56 -12.20 2.66 -14.25
C THR A 56 -12.01 1.58 -13.20
N LEU A 57 -12.55 1.77 -12.00
CA LEU A 57 -12.45 0.79 -10.92
C LEU A 57 -13.20 -0.50 -11.24
N ALA A 58 -14.32 -0.39 -11.97
CA ALA A 58 -15.06 -1.55 -12.45
C ALA A 58 -14.23 -2.39 -13.42
N GLY A 59 -13.57 -1.76 -14.40
CA GLY A 59 -12.66 -2.44 -15.31
C GLY A 59 -11.46 -3.07 -14.60
N LEU A 60 -10.85 -2.36 -13.64
CA LEU A 60 -9.71 -2.89 -12.87
C LEU A 60 -10.10 -4.12 -12.03
N LEU A 61 -11.30 -4.17 -11.48
CA LEU A 61 -11.74 -5.27 -10.61
C LEU A 61 -12.56 -6.34 -11.33
N ASP A 62 -12.72 -6.23 -12.66
CA ASP A 62 -13.60 -7.05 -13.49
C ASP A 62 -15.00 -7.22 -12.88
N ILE A 63 -15.64 -6.09 -12.59
CA ILE A 63 -17.01 -6.01 -12.11
C ILE A 63 -17.82 -5.05 -12.97
N SER A 64 -19.14 -5.10 -12.83
CA SER A 64 -20.01 -4.10 -13.48
C SER A 64 -19.82 -2.72 -12.86
N THR A 65 -19.87 -1.67 -13.69
CA THR A 65 -20.01 -0.27 -13.22
C THR A 65 -21.17 -0.17 -12.26
N GLY A 66 -21.00 0.58 -11.17
CA GLY A 66 -21.98 0.64 -10.08
C GLY A 66 -21.86 -0.51 -9.07
N GLY A 67 -20.99 -1.49 -9.33
CA GLY A 67 -20.72 -2.60 -8.43
C GLY A 67 -20.14 -2.14 -7.09
N ARG A 68 -20.44 -2.87 -6.02
CA ARG A 68 -19.91 -2.55 -4.69
C ARG A 68 -18.47 -3.02 -4.55
N VAL A 69 -17.63 -2.15 -4.02
CA VAL A 69 -16.22 -2.39 -3.75
C VAL A 69 -15.95 -2.18 -2.26
N LEU A 70 -15.28 -3.14 -1.62
CA LEU A 70 -14.73 -2.94 -0.29
C LEU A 70 -13.47 -2.07 -0.41
N ARG A 71 -13.49 -0.89 0.20
CA ARG A 71 -12.35 0.03 0.30
C ARG A 71 -11.78 -0.03 1.71
N ILE A 72 -10.48 -0.25 1.82
CA ILE A 72 -9.74 -0.32 3.08
C ILE A 72 -8.58 0.68 3.01
N GLU A 73 -8.55 1.63 3.92
CA GLU A 73 -7.48 2.63 4.00
C GLU A 73 -6.68 2.45 5.29
N ARG A 74 -5.35 2.38 5.16
CA ARG A 74 -4.43 2.08 6.26
C ARG A 74 -3.25 3.02 6.27
N LEU A 75 -2.86 3.45 7.45
CA LEU A 75 -1.56 4.04 7.71
C LEU A 75 -0.58 2.89 7.99
N ARG A 76 0.53 2.87 7.26
CA ARG A 76 1.64 1.92 7.44
C ARG A 76 2.71 2.58 8.28
N LEU A 77 3.13 1.91 9.35
CA LEU A 77 4.16 2.40 10.26
C LEU A 77 5.32 1.42 10.34
N ALA A 78 6.53 1.95 10.41
CA ALA A 78 7.73 1.18 10.73
C ALA A 78 8.29 1.69 12.06
N SER A 79 8.30 0.82 13.08
CA SER A 79 8.75 1.15 14.44
C SER A 79 8.07 2.42 15.00
N GLY A 80 6.76 2.57 14.75
CA GLY A 80 5.94 3.69 15.21
C GLY A 80 6.01 4.97 14.36
N GLU A 81 6.86 5.03 13.34
CA GLU A 81 6.93 6.18 12.43
C GLU A 81 6.02 5.96 11.20
N PRO A 82 5.11 6.91 10.85
CA PRO A 82 4.29 6.82 9.64
C PRO A 82 5.14 6.84 8.36
N MET A 83 4.92 5.85 7.50
CA MET A 83 5.70 5.64 6.26
C MET A 83 4.87 5.79 5.00
N ALA A 84 3.63 5.28 5.01
CA ALA A 84 2.79 5.26 3.83
C ALA A 84 1.30 5.27 4.19
N ILE A 85 0.49 5.77 3.26
CA ILE A 85 -0.96 5.57 3.26
C ILE A 85 -1.28 4.63 2.12
N GLU A 86 -2.01 3.55 2.42
CA GLU A 86 -2.38 2.53 1.46
C GLU A 86 -3.91 2.42 1.41
N THR A 87 -4.47 2.49 0.21
CA THR A 87 -5.89 2.30 -0.07
C THR A 87 -6.09 1.09 -0.97
N THR A 88 -6.66 0.02 -0.42
CA THR A 88 -6.97 -1.22 -1.14
C THR A 88 -8.44 -1.27 -1.54
N HIS A 89 -8.72 -1.71 -2.76
CA HIS A 89 -10.05 -1.90 -3.33
C HIS A 89 -10.23 -3.36 -3.73
N LEU A 90 -11.30 -4.00 -3.26
CA LEU A 90 -11.63 -5.39 -3.61
C LEU A 90 -13.10 -5.53 -3.97
N SER A 91 -13.43 -6.42 -4.90
CA SER A 91 -14.82 -6.71 -5.25
C SER A 91 -15.61 -7.24 -4.04
N ALA A 92 -16.65 -6.51 -3.62
CA ALA A 92 -17.49 -6.95 -2.50
C ALA A 92 -18.42 -8.11 -2.88
N LYS A 93 -18.61 -8.35 -4.17
CA LYS A 93 -19.33 -9.53 -4.69
C LYS A 93 -18.47 -10.78 -4.57
N ARG A 94 -17.18 -10.66 -4.89
CA ARG A 94 -16.19 -11.75 -4.79
C ARG A 94 -15.85 -12.09 -3.35
N PHE A 95 -15.72 -11.07 -2.50
CA PHE A 95 -15.28 -11.22 -1.10
C PHE A 95 -16.32 -10.69 -0.08
N PRO A 96 -17.55 -11.26 -0.03
CA PRO A 96 -18.67 -10.69 0.73
C PRO A 96 -18.46 -10.68 2.25
N ALA A 97 -17.70 -11.63 2.80
CA ALA A 97 -17.43 -11.75 4.23
C ALA A 97 -16.14 -11.01 4.69
N LEU A 98 -15.34 -10.47 3.76
CA LEU A 98 -13.96 -10.06 4.03
C LEU A 98 -13.88 -8.93 5.06
N ARG A 99 -14.77 -7.94 4.97
CA ARG A 99 -14.86 -6.84 5.95
C ARG A 99 -14.99 -7.35 7.39
N ARG A 100 -15.78 -8.41 7.61
CA ARG A 100 -15.98 -8.99 8.94
C ARG A 100 -14.76 -9.81 9.37
N SER A 101 -14.14 -10.52 8.43
CA SER A 101 -12.94 -11.32 8.69
C SER A 101 -11.73 -10.49 9.08
N LEU A 102 -11.58 -9.26 8.58
CA LEU A 102 -10.46 -8.38 8.89
C LEU A 102 -10.30 -8.03 10.38
N VAL A 103 -11.34 -8.21 11.20
CA VAL A 103 -11.23 -8.06 12.67
C VAL A 103 -10.41 -9.20 13.30
N LYS A 104 -10.37 -10.37 12.65
CA LYS A 104 -9.71 -11.59 13.14
C LYS A 104 -8.28 -11.77 12.63
N TYR A 105 -7.93 -11.11 11.52
CA TYR A 105 -6.63 -11.28 10.87
C TYR A 105 -5.85 -9.98 10.86
N THR A 106 -4.56 -10.07 11.19
CA THR A 106 -3.64 -8.92 11.16
C THR A 106 -3.16 -8.58 9.74
N SER A 107 -3.34 -9.49 8.78
CA SER A 107 -2.97 -9.33 7.38
C SER A 107 -4.16 -9.59 6.46
N LEU A 108 -4.34 -8.71 5.47
CA LEU A 108 -5.36 -8.85 4.42
C LEU A 108 -5.13 -10.13 3.61
N TYR A 109 -3.89 -10.45 3.28
CA TYR A 109 -3.57 -11.61 2.44
C TYR A 109 -3.76 -12.92 3.18
N THR A 110 -3.50 -12.94 4.49
CA THR A 110 -3.89 -14.09 5.32
C THR A 110 -5.40 -14.24 5.35
N ALA A 111 -6.17 -13.16 5.48
CA ALA A 111 -7.63 -13.25 5.43
C ALA A 111 -8.14 -13.77 4.07
N LEU A 112 -7.53 -13.35 2.96
CA LEU A 112 -7.88 -13.86 1.62
C LEU A 112 -7.60 -15.35 1.47
N ALA A 113 -6.41 -15.79 1.89
CA ALA A 113 -6.02 -17.19 1.83
C ALA A 113 -6.89 -18.07 2.73
N GLU A 114 -7.12 -17.68 3.98
CA GLU A 114 -7.82 -18.51 4.97
C GLU A 114 -9.34 -18.56 4.76
N VAL A 115 -9.95 -17.48 4.26
CA VAL A 115 -11.42 -17.38 4.12
C VAL A 115 -11.90 -17.77 2.73
N TYR A 116 -11.08 -17.55 1.70
CA TYR A 116 -11.47 -17.72 0.29
C TYR A 116 -10.56 -18.64 -0.51
N ASP A 117 -9.47 -19.15 0.08
CA ASP A 117 -8.40 -19.87 -0.64
C ASP A 117 -7.81 -19.06 -1.81
N VAL A 118 -7.84 -17.72 -1.69
CA VAL A 118 -7.31 -16.81 -2.71
C VAL A 118 -5.91 -16.35 -2.31
N ARG A 119 -4.94 -16.59 -3.19
CA ARG A 119 -3.55 -16.16 -3.07
C ARG A 119 -3.18 -15.33 -4.29
N LEU A 120 -2.45 -14.23 -4.07
CA LEU A 120 -1.92 -13.43 -5.18
C LEU A 120 -0.86 -14.24 -5.91
N ALA A 121 -0.95 -14.29 -7.25
CA ALA A 121 0.00 -14.99 -8.10
C ALA A 121 0.87 -14.01 -8.89
N GLU A 122 0.26 -12.93 -9.37
CA GLU A 122 0.91 -11.91 -10.19
C GLU A 122 0.36 -10.53 -9.82
N ALA A 123 1.19 -9.50 -10.01
CA ALA A 123 0.73 -8.13 -9.95
C ALA A 123 1.50 -7.23 -10.92
N GLU A 124 0.79 -6.28 -11.52
CA GLU A 124 1.37 -5.13 -12.21
C GLU A 124 1.44 -3.96 -11.23
N GLU A 125 2.61 -3.31 -11.13
CA GLU A 125 2.82 -2.17 -10.25
C GLU A 125 3.43 -1.00 -11.01
N THR A 126 2.74 0.15 -10.95
CA THR A 126 3.18 1.42 -11.53
C THR A 126 3.69 2.33 -10.43
N ILE A 127 4.85 2.97 -10.65
CA ILE A 127 5.46 3.92 -9.72
C ILE A 127 5.54 5.30 -10.37
N GLU A 128 4.98 6.29 -9.69
CA GLU A 128 4.98 7.68 -10.11
C GLU A 128 5.43 8.60 -8.97
N THR A 129 5.79 9.83 -9.30
CA THR A 129 5.96 10.87 -8.29
C THR A 129 4.64 11.60 -8.06
N SER A 130 4.40 12.00 -6.82
CA SER A 130 3.29 12.89 -6.47
C SER A 130 3.71 13.85 -5.36
N LEU A 131 2.85 14.82 -5.04
CA LEU A 131 3.05 15.74 -3.94
C LEU A 131 2.05 15.43 -2.84
N ALA A 132 2.51 15.41 -1.59
CA ALA A 132 1.64 15.17 -0.44
C ALA A 132 0.54 16.23 -0.36
N THR A 133 -0.71 15.78 -0.44
CA THR A 133 -1.89 16.62 -0.17
C THR A 133 -1.95 17.03 1.31
N PRO A 134 -2.76 18.02 1.69
CA PRO A 134 -2.92 18.40 3.10
C PRO A 134 -3.32 17.25 4.02
N ARG A 135 -4.20 16.35 3.55
CA ARG A 135 -4.63 15.18 4.33
C ARG A 135 -3.51 14.16 4.49
N GLU A 136 -2.80 13.85 3.40
CA GLU A 136 -1.69 12.89 3.45
C GLU A 136 -0.57 13.41 4.34
N ALA A 137 -0.21 14.69 4.22
CA ALA A 137 0.79 15.35 5.04
C ALA A 137 0.43 15.30 6.53
N GLY A 138 -0.84 15.58 6.88
CA GLY A 138 -1.32 15.50 8.26
C GLY A 138 -1.25 14.08 8.84
N LEU A 139 -1.63 13.07 8.06
CA LEU A 139 -1.58 11.66 8.49
C LEU A 139 -0.14 11.12 8.60
N LEU A 140 0.76 11.59 7.74
CA LEU A 140 2.16 11.14 7.68
C LEU A 140 3.09 11.95 8.58
N GLY A 141 2.62 13.06 9.14
CA GLY A 141 3.45 13.98 9.93
C GLY A 141 4.51 14.68 9.09
N THR A 142 4.17 15.06 7.86
CA THR A 142 5.09 15.70 6.91
C THR A 142 4.60 17.08 6.49
N ASP A 143 5.44 17.82 5.75
CA ASP A 143 5.05 19.06 5.11
C ASP A 143 4.12 18.78 3.91
N VAL A 144 3.14 19.67 3.67
CA VAL A 144 2.34 19.68 2.44
C VAL A 144 3.28 19.90 1.25
N GLY A 145 3.06 19.16 0.16
CA GLY A 145 3.93 19.24 -1.01
C GLY A 145 5.23 18.45 -0.88
N LEU A 146 5.41 17.64 0.16
CA LEU A 146 6.52 16.68 0.22
C LEU A 146 6.48 15.77 -1.03
N PRO A 147 7.60 15.55 -1.75
CA PRO A 147 7.65 14.57 -2.82
C PRO A 147 7.40 13.15 -2.29
N MET A 148 6.41 12.49 -2.89
CA MET A 148 5.96 11.14 -2.55
C MET A 148 6.22 10.19 -3.71
N LEU A 149 6.36 8.91 -3.38
CA LEU A 149 6.28 7.82 -4.36
C LEU A 149 4.86 7.28 -4.34
N MET A 150 4.11 7.49 -5.42
CA MET A 150 2.77 6.95 -5.61
C MET A 150 2.86 5.60 -6.32
N LEU A 151 2.31 4.57 -5.70
CA LEU A 151 2.27 3.22 -6.25
C LEU A 151 0.81 2.87 -6.56
N SER A 152 0.58 2.39 -7.78
CA SER A 152 -0.68 1.76 -8.17
C SER A 152 -0.40 0.30 -8.49
N ARG A 153 -1.06 -0.62 -7.79
CA ARG A 153 -0.87 -2.06 -8.00
C ARG A 153 -2.18 -2.74 -8.35
N HIS A 154 -2.17 -3.54 -9.40
CA HIS A 154 -3.25 -4.42 -9.79
C HIS A 154 -2.78 -5.87 -9.62
N SER A 155 -3.47 -6.64 -8.77
CA SER A 155 -3.06 -8.00 -8.43
C SER A 155 -4.10 -9.02 -8.85
N VAL A 156 -3.65 -10.15 -9.41
CA VAL A 156 -4.47 -11.28 -9.83
C VAL A 156 -4.08 -12.55 -9.06
N ASP A 157 -4.98 -13.53 -9.02
CA ASP A 157 -4.71 -14.84 -8.43
C ASP A 157 -4.19 -15.86 -9.45
N GLY A 158 -4.02 -17.12 -9.02
CA GLY A 158 -3.53 -18.20 -9.88
C GLY A 158 -4.47 -18.60 -11.02
N GLN A 159 -5.70 -18.05 -11.07
CA GLN A 159 -6.66 -18.25 -12.15
C GLN A 159 -6.70 -17.02 -13.09
N GLY A 160 -5.91 -15.98 -12.81
CA GLY A 160 -5.89 -14.72 -13.55
C GLY A 160 -7.05 -13.79 -13.20
N GLU A 161 -7.83 -14.07 -12.15
CA GLU A 161 -8.95 -13.21 -11.76
C GLU A 161 -8.48 -12.02 -10.90
N PRO A 162 -8.93 -10.77 -11.19
CA PRO A 162 -8.58 -9.60 -10.38
C PRO A 162 -8.95 -9.76 -8.91
N VAL A 163 -7.95 -9.62 -8.03
CA VAL A 163 -8.12 -9.73 -6.57
C VAL A 163 -8.25 -8.35 -5.95
N GLU A 164 -7.29 -7.47 -6.25
CA GLU A 164 -7.25 -6.12 -5.67
C GLU A 164 -6.70 -5.08 -6.64
N TRP A 165 -7.15 -3.85 -6.44
CA TRP A 165 -6.48 -2.66 -6.92
C TRP A 165 -6.07 -1.78 -5.74
N VAL A 166 -4.80 -1.42 -5.67
CA VAL A 166 -4.20 -0.71 -4.54
C VAL A 166 -3.61 0.59 -5.02
N ARG A 167 -3.90 1.68 -4.30
CA ARG A 167 -3.19 2.95 -4.44
C ARG A 167 -2.49 3.27 -3.13
N SER A 168 -1.19 3.52 -3.19
CA SER A 168 -0.36 3.83 -2.04
C SER A 168 0.45 5.10 -2.28
N VAL A 169 0.70 5.86 -1.22
CA VAL A 169 1.66 6.97 -1.23
C VAL A 169 2.68 6.76 -0.12
N TYR A 170 3.96 6.73 -0.51
CA TYR A 170 5.09 6.53 0.38
C TYR A 170 5.91 7.81 0.49
N ARG A 171 6.35 8.12 1.71
CA ARG A 171 7.17 9.30 2.00
C ARG A 171 8.52 9.24 1.28
N GLY A 172 8.75 10.14 0.32
CA GLY A 172 9.97 10.14 -0.48
C GLY A 172 11.25 10.49 0.29
N ASP A 173 11.13 11.15 1.45
CA ASP A 173 12.25 11.46 2.35
C ASP A 173 12.72 10.26 3.19
N ARG A 174 11.84 9.28 3.46
CA ARG A 174 12.10 8.12 4.33
C ARG A 174 12.08 6.78 3.61
N TYR A 175 11.57 6.71 2.39
CA TYR A 175 11.32 5.46 1.68
C TYR A 175 12.00 5.42 0.31
N LYS A 176 12.43 4.23 -0.10
CA LYS A 176 12.91 3.96 -1.46
C LYS A 176 12.53 2.54 -1.89
N PHE A 177 12.34 2.37 -3.20
CA PHE A 177 12.11 1.05 -3.80
C PHE A 177 13.39 0.51 -4.44
N VAL A 178 13.55 -0.81 -4.39
CA VAL A 178 14.68 -1.53 -4.97
C VAL A 178 14.14 -2.63 -5.88
N ALA A 179 14.47 -2.55 -7.18
CA ALA A 179 14.17 -3.59 -8.15
C ALA A 179 15.43 -4.40 -8.45
N ARG A 180 15.29 -5.72 -8.60
CA ARG A 180 16.35 -6.58 -9.15
C ARG A 180 16.00 -6.91 -10.59
N LEU A 181 16.79 -6.38 -11.53
CA LEU A 181 16.58 -6.61 -12.95
C LEU A 181 17.53 -7.72 -13.43
N LYS A 182 17.03 -8.60 -14.28
CA LYS A 182 17.83 -9.57 -15.05
C LYS A 182 17.69 -9.23 -16.53
N ARG A 183 18.74 -9.47 -17.32
CA ARG A 183 18.61 -9.40 -18.77
C ARG A 183 17.64 -10.49 -19.26
N PRO A 184 16.82 -10.23 -20.28
CA PRO A 184 16.13 -11.30 -20.99
C PRO A 184 17.17 -12.33 -21.45
N THR A 185 16.94 -13.60 -21.17
CA THR A 185 17.60 -14.70 -21.89
C THR A 185 16.75 -14.97 -23.12
N ASP A 186 17.35 -14.78 -24.29
CA ASP A 186 16.77 -15.12 -25.59
C ASP A 186 16.34 -16.59 -25.66
#